data_AF-A0A7S4MIT6-F1
#
_entry.id   AF-A0A7S4MIT6-F1
#
_cell.length_a   1.000
_cell.length_b   1.000
_cell.length_c   1.000
_cell.angle_alpha   90.00
_cell.angle_beta   90.00
_cell.angle_gamma   90.00
#
_symmetry.space_group_name_H-M   'P 1'
#
loop_
_entity.id
_entity.type
_entity.pdbx_description
1 polymer ?
#
loop_
_entity_poly.entity_id
_entity_poly.type
_entity_poly.pdbx_seq_one_letter_code
_entity_poly.pdbx_strand_id
1 'polypeptide(L)'
;AWSCGVCRQQISGDALSLLGQYFHQHCFFCSSCRRSLQGQKCVSANNKLFCIPCSAPTCARCSNVVTSNGVNAIEKIWHKHCFNCAQCHNSFERDAGKFVVLNGEPYCIDCGNRRQTTVVASRPISQADKEGSCRACGY
;
A
#
# COMPACT_ATOMS: atom_id res chain seq x y z
N ALA A 1 8.24 -43.59 0.77
CA ALA A 1 8.94 -42.58 1.60
C ALA A 1 8.40 -41.21 1.26
N TRP A 2 8.24 -40.32 2.25
CA TRP A 2 7.70 -38.98 2.01
C TRP A 2 8.83 -38.01 1.62
N SER A 3 8.51 -37.03 0.77
CA SER A 3 9.44 -35.96 0.38
C SER A 3 9.00 -34.64 0.98
N CYS A 4 9.93 -33.90 1.57
CA CYS A 4 9.63 -32.64 2.23
C CYS A 4 9.27 -31.54 1.22
N GLY A 5 8.11 -30.90 1.37
CA GLY A 5 7.65 -29.82 0.50
C GLY A 5 8.48 -28.53 0.56
N VAL A 6 9.38 -28.40 1.54
CA VAL A 6 10.28 -27.23 1.69
C VAL A 6 11.69 -27.54 1.19
N CYS A 7 12.39 -28.52 1.79
CA CYS A 7 13.79 -28.82 1.47
C CYS A 7 13.97 -29.85 0.33
N ARG A 8 12.88 -30.49 -0.11
CA ARG A 8 12.85 -31.56 -1.13
C ARG A 8 13.64 -32.83 -0.78
N GLN A 9 14.17 -32.93 0.42
CA GLN A 9 14.84 -34.14 0.91
C GLN A 9 13.82 -35.17 1.39
N GLN A 10 14.22 -36.44 1.37
CA GLN A 10 13.42 -37.54 1.90
C GLN A 10 13.24 -37.39 3.42
N ILE A 11 12.04 -37.72 3.90
CA ILE A 11 11.73 -37.74 5.32
C ILE A 11 11.91 -39.17 5.82
N SER A 12 12.85 -39.34 6.75
CA SER A 12 13.13 -40.60 7.43
C SER A 12 12.49 -40.55 8.81
N GLY A 13 11.35 -41.21 9.01
CA GLY A 13 10.59 -41.20 10.26
C GLY A 13 9.37 -40.30 10.22
N ASP A 14 9.10 -39.59 11.32
CA ASP A 14 7.89 -38.79 11.49
C ASP A 14 7.83 -37.60 10.53
N ALA A 15 6.65 -37.37 9.96
CA ALA A 15 6.36 -36.24 9.10
C ALA A 15 5.12 -35.49 9.57
N LEU A 16 5.18 -34.16 9.44
CA LEU A 16 4.00 -33.31 9.55
C LEU A 16 3.28 -33.27 8.20
N SER A 17 1.96 -33.42 8.20
CA SER A 17 1.13 -33.34 7.00
C SER A 17 0.31 -32.05 6.97
N LEU A 18 0.26 -31.39 5.81
CA LEU A 18 -0.56 -30.20 5.57
C LEU A 18 -0.98 -30.17 4.10
N LEU A 19 -2.29 -30.08 3.84
CA LEU A 19 -2.86 -29.99 2.49
C LEU A 19 -2.34 -31.08 1.52
N GLY A 20 -2.12 -32.29 2.02
CA GLY A 20 -1.59 -33.41 1.23
C GLY A 20 -0.08 -33.39 0.96
N GLN A 21 0.65 -32.40 1.50
CA GLN A 21 2.12 -32.34 1.48
C GLN A 21 2.71 -32.75 2.84
N TYR A 22 3.95 -33.22 2.82
CA TYR A 22 4.68 -33.68 4.00
C TYR A 22 5.90 -32.80 4.27
N PHE A 23 6.25 -32.63 5.54
CA PHE A 23 7.32 -31.74 5.97
C PHE A 23 8.07 -32.32 7.17
N HIS A 24 9.38 -32.07 7.24
CA HIS A 24 10.14 -32.30 8.47
C HIS A 24 9.66 -31.34 9.58
N GLN A 25 9.75 -31.78 10.84
CA GLN A 25 9.46 -30.91 11.99
C GLN A 25 10.28 -29.61 11.95
N HIS A 26 11.57 -29.69 11.61
CA HIS A 26 12.47 -28.53 11.50
C HIS A 26 12.20 -27.65 10.26
N CYS A 27 11.43 -28.14 9.28
CA CYS A 27 11.03 -27.38 8.09
C CYS A 27 9.67 -26.71 8.22
N PHE A 28 8.92 -26.97 9.29
CA PHE A 28 7.54 -26.50 9.46
C PHE A 28 7.45 -25.13 10.16
N PHE A 29 8.17 -24.15 9.61
CA PHE A 29 8.29 -22.79 10.15
C PHE A 29 7.98 -21.74 9.09
N CYS A 30 7.49 -20.57 9.53
CA CYS A 30 7.28 -19.43 8.64
C CYS A 30 8.61 -18.97 8.04
N SER A 31 8.69 -18.87 6.72
CA SER A 31 9.91 -18.43 6.01
C SER A 31 10.22 -16.95 6.21
N SER A 32 9.24 -16.15 6.64
CA SER A 32 9.41 -14.72 6.92
C SER A 32 9.74 -14.46 8.39
N CYS A 33 8.90 -14.91 9.34
CA CYS A 33 9.06 -14.61 10.76
C CYS A 33 9.63 -15.77 11.61
N ARG A 34 9.94 -16.92 11.01
CA ARG A 34 10.52 -18.11 11.67
C ARG A 34 9.70 -18.73 12.81
N ARG A 35 8.44 -18.35 13.01
CA ARG A 35 7.52 -18.98 13.97
C ARG A 35 7.14 -20.41 13.53
N SER A 36 7.00 -21.32 14.49
CA SER A 36 6.46 -22.67 14.26
C SER A 36 5.03 -22.58 13.75
N LEU A 37 4.71 -23.35 12.71
CA LEU A 37 3.38 -23.40 12.11
C LEU A 37 2.56 -24.59 12.61
N GLN A 38 3.14 -25.43 13.48
CA GLN A 38 2.48 -26.62 13.99
C GLN A 38 1.21 -26.25 14.78
N GLY A 39 0.07 -26.82 14.37
CA GLY A 39 -1.24 -26.49 14.94
C GLY A 39 -1.80 -25.11 14.55
N GLN A 40 -1.11 -24.36 13.67
CA GLN A 40 -1.57 -23.04 13.19
C GLN A 40 -2.00 -23.10 11.73
N LYS A 41 -2.94 -22.23 11.34
CA LYS A 41 -3.25 -22.00 9.93
C LYS A 41 -2.03 -21.39 9.24
N CYS A 42 -1.70 -21.91 8.06
CA CYS A 42 -0.59 -21.43 7.25
C CYS A 42 -0.85 -21.71 5.77
N VAL A 43 -0.04 -21.10 4.91
CA VAL A 43 -0.11 -21.28 3.46
C VAL A 43 1.24 -21.77 2.93
N SER A 44 1.20 -22.64 1.93
CA SER A 44 2.37 -23.04 1.16
C SER A 44 2.41 -22.27 -0.17
N ALA A 45 3.53 -21.62 -0.45
CA ALA A 45 3.77 -20.90 -1.69
C ALA A 45 5.25 -21.02 -2.08
N ASN A 46 5.55 -21.39 -3.33
CA ASN A 46 6.93 -21.48 -3.85
C ASN A 46 7.88 -22.34 -2.98
N ASN A 47 7.42 -23.50 -2.50
CA ASN A 47 8.17 -24.39 -1.58
C ASN A 47 8.56 -23.73 -0.25
N LYS A 48 7.84 -22.69 0.15
CA LYS A 48 7.98 -22.01 1.44
C LYS A 48 6.65 -22.02 2.17
N LEU A 49 6.72 -22.11 3.49
CA LEU A 49 5.56 -21.99 4.36
C LEU A 49 5.51 -20.59 4.96
N PHE A 50 4.32 -20.00 5.02
CA PHE A 50 4.08 -18.69 5.62
C PHE A 50 2.91 -18.79 6.61
N CYS A 51 3.04 -18.13 7.77
CA CYS A 51 1.89 -17.92 8.63
C CYS A 51 0.90 -16.93 7.97
N ILE A 52 -0.37 -17.02 8.34
CA ILE A 52 -1.43 -16.14 7.78
C ILE A 52 -1.05 -14.65 7.82
N PRO A 53 -0.48 -14.09 8.91
CA PRO A 53 -0.06 -12.69 8.92
C PRO A 53 1.02 -12.35 7.89
N CYS A 54 1.99 -13.24 7.66
CA CYS A 54 3.09 -12.99 6.72
C CYS A 54 2.70 -13.25 5.26
N SER A 55 1.64 -14.01 5.01
CA SER A 55 1.08 -14.20 3.67
C SER A 55 0.01 -13.18 3.30
N ALA A 56 -0.47 -12.40 4.28
CA ALA A 56 -1.59 -11.51 4.06
C ALA A 56 -1.15 -10.27 3.25
N PRO A 57 -2.04 -9.74 2.40
CA PRO A 57 -1.75 -8.52 1.64
C PRO A 57 -1.42 -7.35 2.57
N THR A 58 -0.37 -6.60 2.25
CA THR A 58 0.08 -5.43 3.02
C THR A 58 -0.29 -4.13 2.31
N CYS A 59 -0.69 -3.12 3.08
CA CYS A 59 -1.04 -1.82 2.55
C CYS A 59 0.21 -1.11 2.00
N ALA A 60 0.11 -0.59 0.78
CA ALA A 60 1.21 0.14 0.15
C ALA A 60 1.62 1.45 0.85
N ARG A 61 0.78 2.02 1.73
CA ARG A 61 1.11 3.22 2.51
C ARG A 61 1.73 2.91 3.87
N CYS A 62 1.02 2.13 4.69
CA CYS A 62 1.39 1.92 6.09
C CYS A 62 2.12 0.59 6.33
N SER A 63 2.27 -0.24 5.30
CA SER A 63 2.90 -1.57 5.35
C SER A 63 2.24 -2.59 6.28
N ASN A 64 1.12 -2.24 6.91
CA ASN A 64 0.34 -3.14 7.76
C ASN A 64 -0.59 -4.03 6.92
N VAL A 65 -0.94 -5.20 7.47
CA VAL A 65 -1.86 -6.15 6.82
C VAL A 65 -3.24 -5.53 6.58
N VAL A 66 -3.80 -5.76 5.39
CA VAL A 66 -5.16 -5.39 5.03
C VAL A 66 -6.08 -6.57 5.31
N THR A 67 -6.69 -6.58 6.51
CA THR A 67 -7.55 -7.68 6.98
C THR A 67 -8.99 -7.65 6.45
N SER A 68 -9.49 -6.50 5.97
CA SER A 68 -10.87 -6.37 5.47
C SER A 68 -11.00 -5.29 4.38
N ASN A 69 -11.89 -5.54 3.39
CA ASN A 69 -12.35 -4.64 2.33
C ASN A 69 -11.32 -3.56 1.90
N GLY A 70 -10.14 -4.02 1.48
CA GLY A 70 -9.11 -3.16 0.90
C GLY A 70 -9.50 -2.58 -0.45
N VAL A 71 -8.81 -1.51 -0.85
CA VAL A 71 -8.92 -0.93 -2.18
C VAL A 71 -7.74 -1.43 -3.01
N ASN A 72 -8.02 -1.99 -4.18
CA ASN A 72 -7.00 -2.33 -5.17
C ASN A 72 -6.83 -1.12 -6.10
N ALA A 73 -5.64 -0.51 -6.08
CA ALA A 73 -5.31 0.63 -6.91
C ALA A 73 -3.79 0.71 -7.12
N ILE A 74 -3.36 1.15 -8.30
CA ILE A 74 -1.92 1.27 -8.64
C ILE A 74 -1.21 -0.09 -8.44
N GLU A 75 -1.84 -1.17 -8.90
CA GLU A 75 -1.35 -2.56 -8.78
C GLU A 75 -1.00 -3.01 -7.35
N LYS A 76 -1.51 -2.31 -6.34
CA LYS A 76 -1.29 -2.58 -4.92
C LYS A 76 -2.61 -2.57 -4.16
N ILE A 77 -2.58 -3.12 -2.96
CA ILE A 77 -3.69 -3.08 -2.03
C ILE A 77 -3.46 -2.00 -0.96
N TRP A 78 -4.54 -1.35 -0.56
CA TRP A 78 -4.53 -0.25 0.39
C TRP A 78 -5.67 -0.42 1.38
N HIS A 79 -5.50 0.03 2.62
CA HIS A 79 -6.67 0.30 3.46
C HIS A 79 -7.48 1.46 2.84
N LYS A 80 -8.80 1.43 2.98
CA LYS A 80 -9.68 2.51 2.48
C LYS A 80 -9.22 3.90 2.94
N HIS A 81 -8.87 4.04 4.21
CA HIS A 81 -8.39 5.30 4.79
C HIS A 81 -6.95 5.66 4.37
N CYS A 82 -6.14 4.67 4.00
CA CYS A 82 -4.78 4.90 3.49
C CYS A 82 -4.76 5.31 2.02
N PHE A 83 -5.81 4.97 1.25
CA PHE A 83 -5.95 5.38 -0.14
C PHE A 83 -6.57 6.78 -0.24
N ASN A 84 -5.73 7.78 0.01
CA ASN A 84 -6.10 9.21 -0.02
C ASN A 84 -5.03 10.03 -0.74
N CYS A 85 -5.33 11.28 -1.09
CA CYS A 85 -4.40 12.14 -1.81
C CYS A 85 -3.07 12.30 -1.04
N ALA A 86 -1.94 12.04 -1.69
CA ALA A 86 -0.61 12.18 -1.08
C ALA A 86 -0.28 13.62 -0.65
N GLN A 87 -1.01 14.63 -1.15
CA GLN A 87 -0.81 16.03 -0.78
C GLN A 87 -1.72 16.53 0.33
N CYS A 88 -3.03 16.36 0.16
CA CYS A 88 -4.04 16.97 1.03
C CYS A 88 -4.71 15.95 1.96
N HIS A 89 -4.37 14.67 1.82
CA HIS A 89 -4.91 13.55 2.60
C HIS A 89 -6.43 13.36 2.54
N ASN A 90 -7.12 14.09 1.65
CA ASN A 90 -8.54 13.90 1.40
C ASN A 90 -8.79 12.58 0.65
N SER A 91 -9.92 11.95 0.97
CA SER A 91 -10.45 10.82 0.20
C SER A 91 -10.86 11.27 -1.21
N PHE A 92 -10.94 10.31 -2.13
CA PHE A 92 -11.36 10.56 -3.52
C PHE A 92 -12.88 10.53 -3.71
N GLU A 93 -13.66 10.49 -2.62
CA GLU A 93 -15.13 10.41 -2.68
C GLU A 93 -15.75 11.65 -3.35
N ARG A 94 -15.17 12.83 -3.12
CA ARG A 94 -15.66 14.09 -3.71
C ARG A 94 -15.59 14.11 -5.24
N ASP A 95 -14.58 13.45 -5.80
CA ASP A 95 -14.35 13.38 -7.24
C ASP A 95 -14.99 12.12 -7.87
N ALA A 96 -16.05 11.59 -7.25
CA ALA A 96 -16.71 10.33 -7.64
C ALA A 96 -15.72 9.14 -7.73
N GLY A 97 -14.72 9.11 -6.86
CA GLY A 97 -13.66 8.09 -6.84
C GLY A 97 -12.54 8.31 -7.84
N LYS A 98 -12.53 9.42 -8.60
CA LYS A 98 -11.46 9.75 -9.55
C LYS A 98 -10.20 10.24 -8.83
N PHE A 99 -9.06 9.85 -9.36
CA PHE A 99 -7.75 10.28 -8.89
C PHE A 99 -6.76 10.27 -10.06
N VAL A 100 -5.66 10.98 -9.92
CA VAL A 100 -4.51 10.89 -10.84
C VAL A 100 -3.35 10.21 -10.14
N VAL A 101 -2.50 9.53 -10.90
CA VAL A 101 -1.29 8.89 -10.38
C VAL A 101 -0.09 9.68 -10.85
N LEU A 102 0.73 10.19 -9.92
CA LEU A 102 1.98 10.89 -10.22
C LEU A 102 3.10 10.21 -9.42
N ASN A 103 4.18 9.82 -10.08
CA ASN A 103 5.32 9.12 -9.45
C ASN A 103 4.93 7.89 -8.60
N GLY A 104 3.88 7.17 -9.01
CA GLY A 104 3.38 6.00 -8.29
C GLY A 104 2.52 6.31 -7.06
N GLU A 105 2.17 7.58 -6.82
CA GLU A 105 1.31 8.01 -5.72
C GLU A 105 -0.03 8.57 -6.19
N PRO A 106 -1.13 8.36 -5.45
CA PRO A 106 -2.45 8.85 -5.81
C PRO A 106 -2.65 10.31 -5.36
N TYR A 107 -3.17 11.14 -6.26
CA TYR A 107 -3.51 12.55 -6.02
C TYR A 107 -4.96 12.83 -6.42
N CYS A 108 -5.64 13.73 -5.70
CA CYS A 108 -6.96 14.20 -6.14
C CYS A 108 -6.80 15.07 -7.39
N ILE A 109 -7.89 15.31 -8.12
CA ILE A 109 -7.84 16.07 -9.38
C ILE A 109 -7.24 17.46 -9.16
N ASP A 110 -7.64 18.16 -8.10
CA ASP A 110 -7.14 19.50 -7.77
C ASP A 110 -5.63 19.54 -7.45
N CYS A 111 -5.14 18.56 -6.71
CA CYS A 111 -3.71 18.47 -6.37
C CYS A 111 -2.88 17.97 -7.56
N GLY A 112 -3.47 17.13 -8.41
CA GLY A 112 -2.88 16.68 -9.66
C GLY A 112 -2.67 17.82 -10.64
N ASN A 113 -3.72 18.61 -10.89
CA ASN A 113 -3.67 19.75 -11.81
C ASN A 113 -2.63 20.80 -11.37
N ARG A 114 -2.57 21.10 -10.07
CA ARG A 114 -1.56 22.00 -9.49
C ARG A 114 -0.12 21.52 -9.65
N ARG A 115 0.10 20.21 -9.81
CA ARG A 115 1.43 19.61 -10.01
C ARG A 115 1.84 19.45 -11.47
N GLN A 116 0.88 19.44 -12.40
CA GLN A 116 1.15 19.32 -13.84
C GLN A 116 1.49 20.65 -14.50
N THR A 117 1.18 21.78 -13.85
CA THR A 117 1.53 23.12 -14.31
C THR A 117 2.99 23.49 -13.99
N THR A 118 3.95 22.69 -14.47
CA THR A 118 5.36 23.11 -14.56
C THR A 118 5.62 23.88 -15.86
N VAL A 119 4.74 24.83 -16.19
CA VAL A 119 4.97 25.80 -17.26
C VAL A 119 4.47 27.17 -16.78
N VAL A 120 5.44 28.06 -16.57
CA VAL A 120 5.35 29.52 -16.39
C VAL A 120 3.98 30.17 -16.63
N ALA A 121 3.32 30.60 -15.56
CA ALA A 121 2.38 31.71 -15.62
C ALA A 121 3.07 32.94 -15.01
N SER A 122 3.77 33.70 -15.85
CA SER A 122 4.01 35.12 -15.58
C SER A 122 2.68 35.77 -15.20
N ARG A 123 2.69 36.48 -14.08
CA ARG A 123 1.55 37.16 -13.46
C ARG A 123 0.61 37.79 -14.50
N PRO A 124 -0.72 37.66 -14.40
CA PRO A 124 -1.60 38.58 -15.10
C PRO A 124 -1.36 39.99 -14.54
N ILE A 125 -1.18 40.97 -15.43
CA ILE A 125 -1.26 42.39 -15.07
C ILE A 125 -2.73 42.65 -14.73
N SER A 126 -3.05 42.61 -13.43
CA SER A 126 -4.32 43.12 -12.91
C SER A 126 -4.18 44.63 -12.77
N GLN A 127 -4.67 45.37 -13.75
CA GLN A 127 -5.02 46.77 -13.59
C GLN A 127 -6.28 46.82 -12.71
N ALA A 128 -6.14 47.21 -11.44
CA ALA A 128 -7.14 47.92 -10.64
C ALA A 128 -6.78 47.88 -9.14
N ASP A 129 -6.06 48.89 -8.67
CA ASP A 129 -6.25 49.43 -7.32
C ASP A 129 -6.41 50.95 -7.50
N LYS A 130 -7.66 51.40 -7.66
CA LYS A 130 -8.40 52.14 -6.62
C LYS A 130 -7.82 53.54 -6.38
N GLU A 131 -8.39 54.50 -7.12
CA GLU A 131 -8.56 55.86 -6.60
C GLU A 131 -9.27 55.80 -5.25
N GLY A 132 -8.66 56.38 -4.22
CA GLY A 132 -9.19 56.26 -2.86
C GLY A 132 -8.32 56.94 -1.81
N SER A 133 -8.26 58.26 -1.88
CA SER A 133 -8.16 59.19 -0.74
C SER A 133 -7.19 58.86 0.40
N CYS A 134 -6.04 59.56 0.43
CA CYS A 134 -5.46 60.01 1.70
C CYS A 134 -5.11 61.50 1.58
N ARG A 135 -5.83 62.34 2.33
CA ARG A 135 -5.53 63.75 2.55
C ARG A 135 -4.42 63.88 3.59
N ALA A 136 -3.67 64.98 3.47
CA ALA A 136 -2.79 65.61 4.45
C ALA A 136 -1.29 65.24 4.40
N CYS A 137 -0.53 66.07 3.68
CA CYS A 137 0.72 66.65 4.16
C CYS A 137 1.04 67.93 3.38
N GLY A 138 1.36 69.02 4.09
CA GLY A 138 2.08 70.16 3.54
C GLY A 138 1.46 71.53 3.80
N TYR A 139 1.94 72.16 4.89
CA TYR A 139 2.19 73.59 5.11
C TYR A 139 1.20 74.66 4.60
#